data_AF-A0A0R2XCR2-F1
#
_entry.id   AF-A0A0R2XCR2-F1
#
_cell.length_a   1.000
_cell.length_b   1.000
_cell.length_c   1.000
_cell.angle_alpha   90.00
_cell.angle_beta   90.00
_cell.angle_gamma   90.00
#
_symmetry.space_group_name_H-M   'P 1'
#
loop_
_entity.id
_entity.type
_entity.pdbx_description
1 polymer ?
#
loop_
_entity_poly.entity_id
_entity_poly.type
_entity_poly.pdbx_seq_one_letter_code
_entity_poly.pdbx_strand_id
1 'polypeptide(L)' 'MVKDLGIHPPNTLILDSVTFCVDFSKVSIEGGHPMGPVFAYGAARAVLSANDAERLVAAGVKDNR' A
#
# COMPACT_ATOMS: atom_id res chain seq x y z
N MET A 1 5.36 0.71 10.91
CA MET A 1 5.44 -0.27 9.81
C MET A 1 4.22 -1.17 9.92
N VAL A 2 3.50 -1.37 8.82
CA VAL A 2 2.34 -2.26 8.73
C VAL A 2 2.78 -3.68 9.07
N LYS A 3 1.98 -4.38 9.86
CA LYS A 3 2.23 -5.76 10.28
C LYS A 3 1.44 -6.76 9.45
N ASP A 4 0.24 -6.39 9.00
CA ASP A 4 -0.62 -7.24 8.18
C ASP A 4 -1.11 -6.52 6.91
N LEU A 5 -1.03 -7.22 5.77
CA LEU A 5 -1.52 -6.74 4.48
C LEU A 5 -2.43 -7.79 3.84
N GLY A 6 -3.72 -7.46 3.79
CA GLY A 6 -4.74 -8.16 2.99
C GLY A 6 -5.00 -7.45 1.67
N ILE A 7 -4.88 -8.16 0.55
CA ILE A 7 -5.25 -7.67 -0.78
C ILE A 7 -6.41 -8.53 -1.28
N HIS A 8 -7.57 -7.92 -1.46
CA HIS A 8 -8.79 -8.57 -1.91
C HIS A 8 -9.28 -7.88 -3.20
N PRO A 9 -8.94 -8.44 -4.38
CA PRO A 9 -9.35 -7.89 -5.66
C PRO A 9 -10.88 -7.79 -5.79
N PRO A 10 -11.41 -6.80 -6.53
CA PRO A 10 -10.64 -5.86 -7.35
C PRO A 10 -10.18 -4.57 -6.63
N ASN A 11 -10.69 -4.28 -5.43
CA ASN A 11 -10.63 -2.92 -4.87
C ASN A 11 -10.68 -2.86 -3.34
N THR A 12 -10.39 -3.96 -2.64
CA THR A 12 -10.30 -3.96 -1.18
C THR A 12 -8.87 -4.22 -0.72
N LEU A 13 -8.40 -3.34 0.15
CA LEU A 13 -7.10 -3.43 0.81
C LEU A 13 -7.31 -3.37 2.32
N ILE A 14 -6.62 -4.22 3.07
CA ILE A 14 -6.59 -4.18 4.52
C ILE A 14 -5.15 -3.94 4.93
N LEU A 15 -4.91 -2.86 5.65
CA LEU A 15 -3.63 -2.57 6.29
C LEU A 15 -3.84 -2.64 7.80
N ASP A 16 -3.23 -3.63 8.43
CA ASP A 16 -3.48 -4.01 9.83
C ASP A 16 -4.98 -4.25 10.09
N SER A 17 -5.67 -3.30 10.71
CA SER A 17 -7.12 -3.38 11.00
C SER A 17 -7.94 -2.31 10.28
N VAL A 18 -7.35 -1.62 9.31
CA VAL A 18 -8.01 -0.56 8.53
C VAL A 18 -8.31 -1.09 7.14
N THR A 19 -9.60 -1.08 6.79
CA THR A 19 -10.08 -1.47 5.46
C THR A 19 -10.23 -0.26 4.55
N PHE A 20 -9.68 -0.36 3.36
CA PHE A 20 -9.76 0.61 2.28
C PHE A 20 -10.50 -0.01 1.10
N CYS A 21 -11.64 0.57 0.72
CA CYS A 21 -12.31 0.24 -0.54
C CYS A 21 -11.86 1.24 -1.61
N VAL A 22 -10.76 0.93 -2.29
CA VAL A 22 -10.04 1.86 -3.16
C VAL A 22 -9.75 1.25 -4.51
N ASP A 23 -9.82 2.09 -5.54
CA ASP A 23 -9.27 1.76 -6.85
C ASP A 23 -7.75 1.78 -6.76
N PHE A 24 -7.10 0.64 -7.05
CA PHE A 24 -5.65 0.50 -6.93
C PHE A 24 -4.88 1.45 -7.84
N SER A 25 -5.48 1.92 -8.95
CA SER A 25 -4.88 2.95 -9.81
C SER A 25 -4.71 4.32 -9.13
N LYS A 26 -5.46 4.58 -8.05
CA LYS A 26 -5.37 5.82 -7.24
C LYS A 26 -4.47 5.69 -6.03
N VAL A 27 -3.93 4.50 -5.79
CA VAL A 27 -2.96 4.24 -4.74
C VAL A 27 -1.56 4.34 -5.34
N SER A 28 -0.62 4.89 -4.58
CA SER A 28 0.78 4.85 -4.93
C SER A 28 1.64 4.34 -3.78
N ILE A 29 2.83 3.85 -4.13
CA ILE A 29 3.90 3.56 -3.20
C ILE A 29 4.96 4.65 -3.40
N GLU A 30 5.26 5.36 -2.32
CA GLU A 30 6.22 6.47 -2.32
C GLU A 30 7.50 6.08 -1.57
N GLY A 31 8.62 6.66 -2.00
CA GLY A 31 9.91 6.51 -1.34
C GLY A 31 10.14 7.55 -0.23
N GLY A 32 11.35 7.58 0.33
CA GLY A 32 11.81 8.67 1.18
C GLY A 32 11.61 8.51 2.69
N HIS A 33 10.95 7.45 3.17
CA HIS A 33 10.89 7.15 4.61
C HIS A 33 12.03 6.21 5.04
N PRO A 34 12.77 6.50 6.12
CA PRO A 34 13.97 5.75 6.50
C PRO A 34 13.70 4.28 6.87
N MET A 35 12.46 3.95 7.21
CA MET A 35 12.05 2.59 7.58
C MET A 35 11.47 1.77 6.42
N GLY A 36 11.35 2.33 5.21
CA GLY A 36 10.90 1.60 4.03
C GLY A 36 9.87 2.33 3.16
N PRO A 37 9.34 1.64 2.13
CA PRO A 37 8.27 2.12 1.26
C PRO A 37 7.07 2.68 2.01
N VAL A 38 6.37 3.66 1.43
CA VAL A 38 5.17 4.24 2.02
C VAL A 38 3.97 4.02 1.12
N PHE A 39 2.97 3.29 1.62
CA PHE A 39 1.63 3.28 1.05
C PHE A 39 1.05 4.70 1.10
N ALA A 40 0.55 5.21 -0.02
CA ALA A 40 -0.05 6.52 -0.15
C ALA A 40 -1.42 6.45 -0.84
N TYR A 41 -2.46 6.91 -0.14
CA TYR A 41 -3.79 7.09 -0.69
C TYR A 41 -4.46 8.32 -0.07
N GLY A 42 -4.69 9.38 -0.85
CA GLY A 42 -5.21 10.64 -0.33
C GLY A 42 -4.30 11.21 0.77
N ALA A 43 -4.84 11.37 1.98
CA ALA A 43 -4.08 11.76 3.18
C ALA A 43 -3.54 10.55 3.98
N ALA A 44 -3.99 9.32 3.70
CA ALA A 44 -3.54 8.12 4.41
C ALA A 44 -2.12 7.74 3.98
N ARG A 45 -1.23 7.54 4.97
CA ARG A 45 0.15 7.13 4.77
C ARG A 45 0.49 6.01 5.74
N ALA A 46 1.13 4.95 5.25
CA ALA A 46 1.59 3.84 6.09
C ALA A 46 2.90 3.27 5.57
N VAL A 47 3.85 3.02 6.46
CA VAL A 47 5.15 2.43 6.09
C VAL A 47 4.99 0.93 5.90
N LEU A 48 5.40 0.41 4.75
CA LEU A 48 5.29 -0.99 4.36
C LEU A 48 6.63 -1.72 4.48
N SER A 49 6.58 -3.04 4.52
CA SER A 49 7.73 -3.88 4.16
C SER A 49 8.02 -3.80 2.66
N ALA A 50 9.25 -4.11 2.27
CA ALA A 50 9.61 -4.20 0.85
C ALA A 50 8.75 -5.25 0.13
N ASN A 51 8.52 -6.41 0.77
CA ASN A 51 7.70 -7.49 0.24
C ASN A 51 6.24 -7.07 0.06
N ASP A 52 5.66 -6.37 1.04
CA ASP A 52 4.28 -5.89 0.94
C ASP A 52 4.11 -4.79 -0.12
N ALA A 53 5.13 -3.95 -0.29
CA ALA A 53 5.17 -3.00 -1.39
C ALA A 53 5.15 -3.73 -2.75
N GLU A 54 5.97 -4.77 -2.94
CA GLU A 54 5.97 -5.57 -4.17
C GLU A 54 4.63 -6.26 -4.42
N ARG A 55 3.99 -6.80 -3.38
CA ARG A 55 2.63 -7.39 -3.47
C ARG A 55 1.60 -6.37 -3.94
N LEU A 56 1.70 -5.11 -3.49
CA LEU A 56 0.82 -4.04 -3.92
C LEU A 56 1.06 -3.64 -5.38
N VAL A 57 2.32 -3.55 -5.82
CA VAL A 57 2.65 -3.30 -7.23
C VAL A 57 2.10 -4.42 -8.11
N ALA A 58 2.26 -5.67 -7.71
CA ALA A 58 1.71 -6.82 -8.44
C ALA A 58 0.17 -6.79 -8.52
N ALA A 59 -0.50 -6.18 -7.54
CA ALA A 59 -1.94 -5.98 -7.55
C ALA A 59 -2.39 -4.82 -8.47
N GLY A 60 -1.46 -3.98 -8.95
CA GLY A 60 -1.75 -2.85 -9.85
C GLY A 60 -1.65 -1.48 -9.19
N VAL A 61 -1.10 -1.39 -7.98
CA VAL A 61 -0.77 -0.10 -7.35
C VAL A 61 0.43 0.53 -8.06
N LYS A 62 0.42 1.85 -8.22
CA LYS A 62 1.52 2.58 -8.87
C LYS A 62 2.76 2.65 -7.98
N ASP A 63 3.94 2.32 -8.52
CA ASP A 63 5.21 2.50 -7.82
C ASP A 63 5.89 3.82 -8.22
N ASN A 64 6.13 4.71 -7.26
CA ASN A 64 6.83 5.99 -7.43
C ASN A 64 8.06 6.11 -6.51
N ARG A 65 8.56 5.00 -5.96
CA ARG A 65 9.71 5.00 -5.05
C ARG A 65 11.01 5.47 -5.69
#